data_AF-A0A2E9RWW4-F1
#
_entry.id   AF-A0A2E9RWW4-F1
#
_cell.length_a   1.000
_cell.length_b   1.000
_cell.length_c   1.000
_cell.angle_alpha   90.00
_cell.angle_beta   90.00
_cell.angle_gamma   90.00
#
_symmetry.space_group_name_H-M   'P 1'
#
loop_
_entity.id
_entity.type
_entity.pdbx_description
1 polymer ?
#
loop_
_entity_poly.entity_id
_entity_poly.type
_entity_poly.pdbx_seq_one_letter_code
_entity_poly.pdbx_strand_id
1 'polypeptide(L)'
;MYIFCSKVIKTNVFDKFIIAIILFAGLLVGVQTYKEFANRHIEILTFLDSVVLAIFTLEAMIKILAEGKRPINYFRNAWNVFDFLIVTVCLMEPLLPLDAEFLPILRLARILRVLRLVTVVPKLQLIVGTLLKSIPSMFYVCILLFLLFYIYGAMGVFLYG
;
A
#
# COMPACT_ATOMS: atom_id res chain seq x y z
N MET A 1 10.31 -26.11 12.77
CA MET A 1 9.32 -25.03 12.58
C MET A 1 9.72 -24.05 11.49
N TYR A 2 10.91 -23.42 11.54
CA TYR A 2 11.42 -22.47 10.53
C TYR A 2 11.50 -23.01 9.09
N ILE A 3 11.94 -24.25 8.90
CA ILE A 3 12.08 -24.88 7.58
C ILE A 3 10.72 -25.14 6.92
N PHE A 4 9.67 -25.38 7.72
CA PHE A 4 8.32 -25.64 7.23
C PHE A 4 7.66 -24.34 6.75
N CYS A 5 7.80 -23.23 7.49
CA CYS A 5 7.33 -21.91 7.04
C CYS A 5 8.01 -21.45 5.74
N SER A 6 9.33 -21.65 5.60
CA SER A 6 10.05 -21.33 4.36
C SER A 6 9.57 -22.16 3.15
N LYS A 7 9.20 -23.43 3.39
CA LYS A 7 8.70 -24.34 2.34
C LYS A 7 7.27 -24.01 1.91
N VAL A 8 6.43 -23.57 2.85
CA VAL A 8 5.06 -23.10 2.58
C VAL A 8 5.09 -21.78 1.78
N ILE A 9 5.94 -20.83 2.16
CA ILE A 9 6.11 -19.55 1.44
C ILE A 9 6.61 -19.77 0.00
N LYS A 10 7.45 -20.78 -0.25
CA LYS A 10 7.95 -21.09 -1.60
C LYS A 10 6.93 -21.78 -2.52
N THR A 11 5.75 -22.14 -2.04
CA THR A 11 4.74 -22.72 -2.91
C THR A 11 3.99 -21.62 -3.67
N ASN A 12 4.02 -21.68 -5.00
CA ASN A 12 3.25 -20.80 -5.89
C ASN A 12 1.73 -20.76 -5.56
N VAL A 13 1.23 -21.71 -4.78
CA VAL A 13 -0.16 -21.78 -4.30
C VAL A 13 -0.41 -20.73 -3.22
N PHE A 14 0.53 -20.53 -2.30
CA PHE A 14 0.40 -19.53 -1.23
C PHE A 14 0.38 -18.10 -1.79
N ASP A 15 1.30 -17.79 -2.71
CA ASP A 15 1.33 -16.47 -3.36
C ASP A 15 0.06 -16.21 -4.19
N LYS A 16 -0.44 -17.21 -4.92
CA LYS A 16 -1.71 -17.10 -5.66
C LYS A 16 -2.91 -16.89 -4.73
N PHE A 17 -2.92 -17.54 -3.57
CA PHE A 17 -3.97 -17.38 -2.56
C PHE A 17 -3.97 -15.97 -1.98
N ILE A 18 -2.79 -15.44 -1.61
CA ILE A 18 -2.66 -14.07 -1.12
C ILE A 18 -3.08 -13.05 -2.18
N ILE A 19 -2.65 -13.24 -3.44
CA ILE A 19 -3.08 -12.37 -4.55
C ILE A 19 -4.60 -12.40 -4.73
N ALA A 20 -5.24 -13.56 -4.61
CA ALA A 20 -6.71 -13.67 -4.68
C ALA A 20 -7.40 -12.89 -3.55
N ILE A 21 -6.87 -12.96 -2.33
CA ILE A 21 -7.40 -12.19 -1.18
C ILE A 21 -7.17 -10.68 -1.40
N ILE A 22 -6.03 -10.26 -1.94
CA ILE A 22 -5.77 -8.84 -2.24
C ILE A 22 -6.71 -8.34 -3.33
N LEU A 23 -6.97 -9.12 -4.37
CA LEU A 23 -7.96 -8.78 -5.40
C LEU A 23 -9.37 -8.66 -4.80
N PHE A 24 -9.74 -9.58 -3.92
CA PHE A 24 -11.00 -9.51 -3.20
C PHE A 24 -11.09 -8.27 -2.30
N ALA A 25 -10.03 -7.96 -1.55
CA ALA A 25 -9.94 -6.74 -0.75
C ALA A 25 -10.06 -5.48 -1.61
N GLY A 26 -9.44 -5.46 -2.79
CA GLY A 26 -9.56 -4.36 -3.75
C GLY A 26 -10.98 -4.22 -4.29
N LEU A 27 -11.66 -5.32 -4.58
CA LEU A 27 -13.07 -5.31 -4.96
C LEU A 27 -13.95 -4.77 -3.82
N LEU A 28 -13.71 -5.16 -2.57
CA LEU A 28 -14.44 -4.63 -1.41
C LEU A 28 -14.27 -3.12 -1.27
N VAL A 29 -13.05 -2.60 -1.40
CA VAL A 29 -12.78 -1.16 -1.40
C VAL A 29 -13.48 -0.45 -2.57
N GLY A 30 -13.50 -1.10 -3.75
CA GLY A 30 -14.26 -0.61 -4.91
C GLY A 30 -15.76 -0.51 -4.65
N VAL A 31 -16.36 -1.54 -4.07
CA VAL A 31 -17.80 -1.55 -3.69
C VAL A 31 -18.09 -0.49 -2.62
N GLN A 32 -17.20 -0.32 -1.64
CA GLN A 32 -17.33 0.72 -0.61
C GLN A 32 -17.30 2.15 -1.15
N THR A 33 -16.75 2.37 -2.34
CA THR A 33 -16.72 3.70 -2.97
C THR A 33 -18.13 4.16 -3.37
N TYR A 34 -19.05 3.23 -3.61
CA TYR A 34 -20.47 3.51 -3.87
C TYR A 34 -21.22 3.76 -2.55
N LYS A 35 -21.37 5.05 -2.18
CA LYS A 35 -21.96 5.49 -0.90
C LYS A 35 -23.35 4.90 -0.60
N GLU A 36 -24.22 4.78 -1.60
CA GLU A 36 -25.58 4.23 -1.45
C GLU A 36 -25.57 2.75 -1.02
N PHE A 37 -24.71 1.94 -1.65
CA PHE A 37 -24.60 0.52 -1.36
C PHE A 37 -23.81 0.27 -0.06
N ALA A 38 -22.75 1.05 0.15
CA ALA A 38 -21.94 0.99 1.35
C ALA A 38 -22.78 1.25 2.61
N ASN A 39 -23.63 2.28 2.59
CA ASN A 39 -24.46 2.65 3.74
C ASN A 39 -25.51 1.59 4.11
N ARG A 40 -25.97 0.80 3.13
CA ARG A 40 -26.95 -0.27 3.36
C ARG A 40 -26.32 -1.54 3.96
N HIS A 41 -25.04 -1.78 3.69
CA HIS A 41 -24.34 -3.01 4.07
C HIS A 41 -23.08 -2.75 4.90
N ILE A 42 -23.05 -1.66 5.70
CA ILE A 42 -21.87 -1.25 6.47
C ILE A 42 -21.36 -2.40 7.36
N GLU A 43 -22.24 -3.07 8.12
CA GLU A 43 -21.82 -4.12 9.05
C GLU A 43 -21.11 -5.29 8.37
N ILE A 44 -21.65 -5.75 7.24
CA ILE A 44 -21.09 -6.87 6.47
C ILE A 44 -19.75 -6.47 5.85
N LEU A 45 -19.67 -5.27 5.27
CA LEU A 45 -18.45 -4.74 4.68
C LEU A 45 -17.34 -4.57 5.72
N THR A 46 -17.68 -4.05 6.91
CA THR A 46 -16.74 -3.82 8.00
C THR A 46 -16.24 -5.14 8.61
N PHE A 47 -17.14 -6.11 8.77
CA PHE A 47 -16.78 -7.47 9.21
C PHE A 47 -15.80 -8.13 8.23
N LEU A 48 -16.10 -8.05 6.93
CA LEU A 48 -15.29 -8.68 5.89
C LEU A 48 -13.92 -8.01 5.76
N ASP A 49 -13.85 -6.68 5.90
CA ASP A 49 -12.58 -5.94 5.99
C ASP A 49 -11.75 -6.38 7.20
N SER A 50 -12.38 -6.60 8.36
CA SER A 50 -11.70 -7.07 9.56
C SER A 50 -11.10 -8.46 9.36
N VAL A 51 -11.84 -9.38 8.71
CA VAL A 51 -11.35 -10.72 8.36
C VAL A 51 -10.16 -10.64 7.41
N VAL A 52 -10.27 -9.84 6.35
CA VAL A 52 -9.19 -9.63 5.38
C VAL A 52 -7.95 -9.07 6.07
N LEU A 53 -8.11 -8.07 6.94
CA LEU A 53 -7.03 -7.49 7.72
C LEU A 53 -6.37 -8.53 8.64
N ALA A 54 -7.16 -9.36 9.32
CA ALA A 54 -6.65 -10.42 10.18
C ALA A 54 -5.84 -11.48 9.41
N ILE A 55 -6.25 -11.84 8.20
CA ILE A 55 -5.49 -12.75 7.34
C ILE A 55 -4.15 -12.13 6.96
N PHE A 56 -4.14 -10.84 6.61
CA PHE A 56 -2.94 -10.12 6.22
C PHE A 56 -1.97 -9.88 7.38
N THR A 57 -2.48 -9.61 8.58
CA THR A 57 -1.63 -9.47 9.78
C THR A 57 -0.97 -10.80 10.12
N LEU A 58 -1.72 -11.91 10.03
CA LEU A 58 -1.16 -13.26 10.19
C LEU A 58 -0.11 -13.57 9.12
N GLU A 59 -0.36 -13.24 7.86
CA GLU A 59 0.60 -13.41 6.77
C GLU A 59 1.90 -12.64 7.03
N ALA A 60 1.81 -11.36 7.40
CA ALA A 60 2.97 -10.54 7.71
C ALA A 60 3.74 -11.10 8.92
N MET A 61 3.02 -11.54 9.97
CA MET A 61 3.62 -12.18 11.14
C MET A 61 4.34 -13.49 10.76
N ILE A 62 3.75 -14.31 9.88
CA ILE A 62 4.38 -15.54 9.36
C ILE A 62 5.64 -15.20 8.55
N LYS A 63 5.61 -14.18 7.68
CA LYS A 63 6.77 -13.71 6.92
C LYS A 63 7.91 -13.26 7.84
N ILE A 64 7.60 -12.49 8.88
CA ILE A 64 8.57 -12.04 9.88
C ILE A 64 9.18 -13.22 10.64
N LEU A 65 8.34 -14.16 11.10
CA LEU A 65 8.80 -15.37 11.80
C LEU A 65 9.60 -16.32 10.91
N ALA A 66 9.30 -16.37 9.60
CA ALA A 66 10.02 -17.19 8.63
C ALA A 66 11.45 -16.71 8.38
N GLU A 67 11.74 -15.42 8.55
CA GLU A 67 13.10 -14.87 8.47
C GLU A 67 13.93 -15.10 9.75
N GLY A 68 13.29 -15.58 10.83
CA GLY A 68 13.97 -16.14 12.00
C GLY A 68 14.92 -15.19 12.74
N LYS A 69 16.15 -15.65 13.03
CA LYS A 69 17.12 -15.00 13.94
C LYS A 69 17.79 -13.71 13.40
N ARG A 70 17.42 -13.21 12.22
CA ARG A 70 17.93 -11.96 11.65
C ARG A 70 16.80 -11.04 11.18
N PRO A 71 15.96 -10.52 12.09
CA PRO A 71 14.87 -9.59 11.74
C PRO A 71 15.37 -8.32 11.04
N ILE A 72 16.66 -7.99 11.18
CA ILE A 72 17.32 -6.86 10.52
C ILE A 72 17.33 -7.04 8.99
N ASN A 73 17.32 -8.28 8.48
CA ASN A 73 17.29 -8.53 7.05
C ASN A 73 15.91 -8.29 6.43
N TYR A 74 14.84 -8.42 7.24
CA TYR A 74 13.47 -8.05 6.86
C TYR A 74 13.39 -6.55 6.51
N PHE A 75 13.95 -5.72 7.40
CA PHE A 75 13.99 -4.27 7.22
C PHE A 75 14.93 -3.79 6.11
N ARG A 76 15.79 -4.67 5.59
CA ARG A 76 16.67 -4.35 4.46
C ARG A 76 15.95 -4.43 3.12
N ASN A 77 14.85 -5.17 3.03
CA ASN A 77 14.02 -5.24 1.84
C ASN A 77 12.92 -4.17 1.89
N ALA A 78 13.01 -3.16 1.03
CA ALA A 78 12.06 -2.04 0.97
C ALA A 78 10.61 -2.51 0.79
N TRP A 79 10.37 -3.61 0.05
CA TRP A 79 9.03 -4.14 -0.17
C TRP A 79 8.42 -4.75 1.09
N ASN A 80 9.23 -5.41 1.91
CA ASN A 80 8.80 -5.99 3.18
C ASN A 80 8.51 -4.90 4.23
N VAL A 81 9.31 -3.82 4.23
CA VAL A 81 9.07 -2.63 5.07
C VAL A 81 7.76 -1.94 4.67
N PHE A 82 7.52 -1.79 3.36
CA PHE A 82 6.27 -1.19 2.86
C PHE A 82 5.05 -2.04 3.24
N ASP A 83 5.15 -3.36 3.13
CA ASP A 83 4.12 -4.30 3.55
C ASP A 83 3.79 -4.16 5.04
N PHE A 84 4.83 -4.10 5.88
CA PHE A 84 4.68 -3.90 7.32
C PHE A 84 4.04 -2.56 7.67
N LEU A 85 4.44 -1.48 6.99
CA LEU A 85 3.86 -0.15 7.16
C LEU A 85 2.36 -0.14 6.80
N ILE A 86 1.96 -0.82 5.72
CA ILE A 86 0.53 -0.94 5.37
C ILE A 86 -0.24 -1.65 6.48
N VAL A 87 0.29 -2.77 6.99
CA VAL A 87 -0.36 -3.55 8.05
C VAL A 87 -0.49 -2.73 9.33
N THR A 88 0.53 -1.97 9.74
CA THR A 88 0.45 -1.14 10.94
C THR A 88 -0.56 0.00 10.79
N VAL A 89 -0.58 0.68 9.65
CA VAL A 89 -1.57 1.74 9.36
C VAL A 89 -2.99 1.18 9.35
N CYS A 90 -3.20 0.00 8.75
CA CYS A 90 -4.53 -0.62 8.72
C CYS A 90 -4.99 -1.15 10.07
N LEU A 91 -4.07 -1.59 10.95
CA LEU A 91 -4.37 -1.99 12.32
C LEU A 91 -4.79 -0.82 13.20
N MET A 92 -4.31 0.39 12.91
CA MET A 92 -4.71 1.60 13.65
C MET A 92 -6.17 2.01 13.35
N GLU A 93 -6.68 1.69 12.17
CA GLU A 93 -8.03 2.08 11.70
C GLU A 93 -9.17 1.61 12.64
N PRO A 94 -9.22 0.34 13.10
CA PRO A 94 -10.23 -0.13 14.06
C PRO A 94 -9.85 0.04 15.54
N LEU A 95 -8.55 0.15 15.89
CA LEU A 95 -8.12 0.18 17.30
C LEU A 95 -8.28 1.54 17.98
N LEU A 96 -8.20 2.61 17.20
CA LEU A 96 -8.31 3.96 17.71
C LEU A 96 -9.66 4.52 17.23
N PRO A 97 -10.56 4.95 18.13
CA PRO A 97 -11.69 5.78 17.75
C PRO A 97 -11.14 7.17 17.41
N LEU A 98 -10.63 7.34 16.19
CA LEU A 98 -10.09 8.62 15.76
C LEU A 98 -11.24 9.62 15.60
N ASP A 99 -11.01 10.85 16.05
CA ASP A 99 -11.87 11.99 15.79
C ASP A 99 -12.11 12.18 14.28
N ALA A 100 -13.19 12.91 13.95
CA ALA A 100 -13.64 13.16 12.58
C ALA A 100 -12.54 13.76 11.66
N GLU A 101 -11.51 14.39 12.23
CA GLU A 101 -10.36 14.93 11.50
C GLU A 101 -9.50 13.87 10.80
N PHE A 102 -9.47 12.63 11.31
CA PHE A 102 -8.66 11.57 10.71
C PHE A 102 -9.43 10.73 9.68
N LEU A 103 -10.72 10.98 9.47
CA LEU A 103 -11.54 10.29 8.46
C LEU A 103 -10.89 10.26 7.05
N PRO A 104 -10.20 11.31 6.57
CA PRO A 104 -9.49 11.25 5.29
C PRO A 104 -8.34 10.24 5.30
N ILE A 105 -7.62 10.10 6.42
CA ILE A 105 -6.50 9.18 6.59
C ILE A 105 -7.01 7.73 6.59
N LEU A 106 -8.13 7.45 7.26
CA LEU A 106 -8.79 6.14 7.20
C LEU A 106 -9.15 5.77 5.74
N ARG A 107 -9.63 6.73 4.93
CA ARG A 107 -9.89 6.48 3.50
C ARG A 107 -8.63 6.15 2.72
N LEU A 108 -7.51 6.83 2.99
CA LEU A 108 -6.22 6.56 2.34
C LEU A 108 -5.66 5.19 2.76
N ALA A 109 -5.83 4.79 4.02
CA ALA A 109 -5.43 3.47 4.52
C ALA A 109 -6.07 2.33 3.72
N ARG A 110 -7.32 2.48 3.29
CA ARG A 110 -8.00 1.50 2.44
C ARG A 110 -7.36 1.37 1.05
N ILE A 111 -6.91 2.48 0.46
CA ILE A 111 -6.23 2.47 -0.85
C ILE A 111 -4.85 1.78 -0.74
N LEU A 112 -4.15 2.00 0.37
CA LEU A 112 -2.87 1.34 0.66
C LEU A 112 -2.96 -0.20 0.62
N ARG A 113 -4.10 -0.77 1.03
CA ARG A 113 -4.36 -2.23 0.94
C ARG A 113 -4.30 -2.75 -0.50
N VAL A 114 -4.81 -1.98 -1.46
CA VAL A 114 -4.76 -2.34 -2.89
C VAL A 114 -3.34 -2.17 -3.42
N LEU A 115 -2.63 -1.15 -2.96
CA LEU A 115 -1.24 -0.90 -3.33
C LEU A 115 -0.29 -2.02 -2.86
N ARG A 116 -0.68 -2.79 -1.84
CA ARG A 116 -0.01 -4.03 -1.43
C ARG A 116 0.12 -5.06 -2.56
N LEU A 117 -0.73 -5.02 -3.58
CA LEU A 117 -0.57 -5.88 -4.75
C LEU A 117 0.80 -5.69 -5.42
N VAL A 118 1.36 -4.47 -5.35
CA VAL A 118 2.73 -4.17 -5.80
C VAL A 118 3.78 -4.89 -4.96
N THR A 119 3.60 -4.99 -3.63
CA THR A 119 4.58 -5.69 -2.77
C THR A 119 4.56 -7.20 -2.95
N VAL A 120 3.45 -7.78 -3.41
CA VAL A 120 3.33 -9.24 -3.57
C VAL A 120 3.66 -9.71 -4.98
N VAL A 121 3.39 -8.90 -6.01
CA VAL A 121 3.60 -9.29 -7.42
C VAL A 121 4.98 -8.83 -7.91
N PRO A 122 5.94 -9.76 -8.17
CA PRO A 122 7.31 -9.39 -8.54
C PRO A 122 7.40 -8.58 -9.84
N LYS A 123 6.48 -8.84 -10.79
CA LYS A 123 6.39 -8.07 -12.03
C LYS A 123 6.05 -6.60 -11.77
N LEU A 124 5.17 -6.30 -10.80
CA LEU A 124 4.82 -4.94 -10.44
C LEU A 124 5.95 -4.26 -9.67
N GLN A 125 6.62 -4.97 -8.76
CA GLN A 125 7.83 -4.47 -8.10
C GLN A 125 8.88 -4.03 -9.11
N LEU A 126 9.10 -4.81 -10.18
CA LEU A 126 10.03 -4.48 -11.25
C LEU A 126 9.59 -3.21 -11.98
N ILE A 127 8.32 -3.11 -12.39
CA ILE A 127 7.79 -1.93 -13.08
C ILE A 127 7.96 -0.67 -12.21
N VAL A 128 7.52 -0.72 -10.95
CA VAL A 128 7.63 0.40 -10.02
C VAL A 128 9.09 0.73 -9.73
N GLY A 129 9.94 -0.26 -9.53
CA GLY A 129 11.37 -0.07 -9.35
C GLY A 129 12.04 0.62 -10.54
N THR A 130 11.68 0.24 -11.76
CA THR A 130 12.17 0.90 -12.98
C THR A 130 11.68 2.34 -13.07
N LEU A 131 10.39 2.59 -12.77
CA LEU A 131 9.84 3.95 -12.73
C LEU A 131 10.58 4.83 -11.72
N LEU A 132 10.77 4.34 -10.49
CA LEU A 132 11.52 5.05 -9.45
C LEU A 132 12.97 5.31 -9.86
N LYS A 133 13.60 4.39 -10.60
CA LYS A 133 14.95 4.57 -11.13
C LYS A 133 15.04 5.63 -12.22
N SER A 134 13.95 5.90 -12.95
CA SER A 134 13.88 6.96 -13.96
C SER A 134 13.65 8.36 -13.35
N ILE A 135 13.10 8.46 -12.13
CA ILE A 135 12.81 9.75 -11.47
C ILE A 135 14.05 10.66 -11.38
N PRO A 136 15.24 10.20 -10.95
CA PRO A 136 16.43 11.05 -10.89
C PRO A 136 16.81 11.67 -12.23
N SER A 137 16.61 10.94 -13.33
CA SER A 137 16.89 11.47 -14.67
C SER A 137 15.88 12.54 -15.10
N MET A 138 14.61 12.39 -14.72
CA MET A 138 13.56 13.37 -15.00
C MET A 138 13.67 14.61 -14.11
N PHE A 139 14.29 14.50 -12.94
CA PHE A 139 14.42 15.59 -11.98
C PHE A 139 15.07 16.85 -12.58
N TYR A 140 16.12 16.69 -13.40
CA TYR A 140 16.78 17.80 -14.09
C TYR A 140 15.84 18.51 -15.08
N VAL A 141 15.03 17.76 -15.81
CA VAL A 141 14.04 18.30 -16.75
C VAL A 141 12.96 19.05 -15.98
N CYS A 142 12.50 18.52 -14.84
CA CYS A 142 11.55 19.20 -13.97
C CYS A 142 12.09 20.52 -13.42
N ILE A 143 13.37 20.58 -13.02
CA ILE A 143 14.01 21.83 -12.56
C ILE A 143 14.01 22.88 -13.67
N LEU A 144 14.41 22.49 -14.89
CA LEU A 144 14.42 23.39 -16.03
C LEU A 144 13.02 23.93 -16.34
N LEU A 145 12.01 23.05 -16.35
CA LEU A 145 10.62 23.43 -16.59
C LEU A 145 10.11 24.39 -15.50
N PHE A 146 10.47 24.14 -14.24
CA PHE A 146 10.09 24.99 -13.11
C PHE A 146 10.73 26.39 -13.22
N LEU A 147 12.00 26.47 -13.60
CA LEU A 147 12.68 27.75 -13.87
C LEU A 147 11.99 28.53 -15.00
N LEU A 148 11.61 27.83 -16.07
CA LEU A 148 10.90 28.44 -17.19
C LEU A 148 9.54 29.00 -16.76
N PHE A 149 8.75 28.21 -16.01
CA PHE A 149 7.49 28.69 -15.45
C PHE A 149 7.68 29.88 -14.51
N TYR A 150 8.74 29.89 -13.71
CA TYR A 150 9.07 31.03 -12.84
C TYR A 150 9.37 32.31 -13.64
N ILE A 151 10.21 32.24 -14.67
CA ILE A 151 10.55 33.41 -15.50
C ILE A 151 9.30 33.96 -16.19
N TYR A 152 8.50 33.10 -16.81
CA TYR A 152 7.26 33.53 -17.47
C TYR A 152 6.24 34.07 -16.48
N GLY A 153 6.13 33.49 -15.29
CA GLY A 153 5.28 34.00 -14.21
C GLY A 153 5.70 35.40 -13.76
N ALA A 154 7.00 35.61 -13.50
CA ALA A 154 7.53 36.92 -13.10
C ALA A 154 7.34 37.97 -14.20
N MET A 155 7.57 37.59 -15.46
CA MET A 155 7.34 38.46 -16.61
C MET A 155 5.85 38.83 -16.76
N GLY A 156 4.94 37.86 -16.52
CA GLY A 156 3.50 38.10 -16.52
C GLY A 156 3.08 39.11 -15.44
N VAL A 157 3.64 39.02 -14.23
CA VAL A 157 3.41 40.00 -13.16
C VAL A 157 3.98 41.37 -13.53
N PHE A 158 5.18 41.43 -14.11
CA PHE A 158 5.79 42.71 -14.50
C PHE A 158 5.04 43.43 -15.64
N LEU A 159 4.41 42.67 -16.55
CA LEU A 159 3.69 43.24 -17.70
C LEU A 159 2.22 43.56 -17.41
N TYR A 160 1.56 42.80 -16.54
CA TYR A 160 0.11 42.88 -16.33
C TYR A 160 -0.32 43.08 -14.87
N GLY A 161 0.62 43.05 -13.92
CA GLY A 161 0.41 43.41 -12.52
C GLY A 161 0.81 44.85 -12.26
#